data_AF-A0A8H3AB61-F1
#
_entry.id   AF-A0A8H3AB61-F1
#
_cell.length_a   1.000
_cell.length_b   1.000
_cell.length_c   1.000
_cell.angle_alpha   90.00
_cell.angle_beta   90.00
_cell.angle_gamma   90.00
#
_symmetry.space_group_name_H-M   'P 1'
#
loop_
_entity.id
_entity.type
_entity.pdbx_description
1 polymer ?
#
loop_
_entity_poly.entity_id
_entity_poly.type
_entity_poly.pdbx_seq_one_letter_code
_entity_poly.pdbx_strand_id
1 'polypeptide(L)'
;VRDDLLAWGKWVIDEIGAAGFRFDAIKMRQKKQHIDDIFIAEFVKHVRGETHKPSMFAVGEFWKDSLEDINNYLNKLGTQFSVFDAPLHYSFKEAGEAGNNFDLRQIFDGTLVKDRPMDAVTLVDNHDTQVGQALESWVSPWFKPLAYALILLRGDGYPCVFWGDLYGCGGDNPQPPVNQLADIIRARKLFGYGETRDVWDHPNCVGWVRAGDAHHDGCAVVICNGDEGSKSLDVGKDHAGEKWTDLLGWHDGEVTIGEEGWAEFRCPARSMSIWTKTDARGREEFKKD
;
A
#
# COMPACT_ATOMS: atom_id res chain seq x y z
N VAL A 1 13.09 33.10 10.99
CA VAL A 1 12.11 32.09 10.51
C VAL A 1 12.78 31.01 9.68
N ARG A 2 13.30 31.29 8.47
CA ARG A 2 13.94 30.27 7.61
C ARG A 2 15.07 29.54 8.35
N ASP A 3 16.06 30.29 8.85
CA ASP A 3 17.21 29.72 9.57
C ASP A 3 16.80 28.98 10.85
N ASP A 4 15.80 29.50 11.56
CA ASP A 4 15.26 28.85 12.77
C ASP A 4 14.63 27.49 12.43
N LEU A 5 13.89 27.39 11.32
CA LEU A 5 13.30 26.13 10.86
C LEU A 5 14.38 25.13 10.43
N LEU A 6 15.42 25.58 9.73
CA LEU A 6 16.55 24.73 9.36
C LEU A 6 17.27 24.17 10.60
N ALA A 7 17.56 25.03 11.58
CA ALA A 7 18.14 24.62 12.85
C ALA A 7 17.22 23.67 13.64
N TRP A 8 15.91 23.93 13.63
CA TRP A 8 14.90 23.06 14.23
C TRP A 8 14.87 21.67 13.58
N GLY A 9 14.96 21.59 12.25
CA GLY A 9 15.00 20.32 11.54
C GLY A 9 16.18 19.45 11.98
N LYS A 10 17.39 20.03 12.09
CA LYS A 10 18.56 19.33 12.63
C LYS A 10 18.31 18.88 14.08
N TRP A 11 17.80 19.78 14.92
CA TRP A 11 17.53 19.51 16.33
C TRP A 11 16.55 18.34 16.51
N VAL A 12 15.48 18.25 15.71
CA VAL A 12 14.52 17.13 15.75
C VAL A 12 15.21 15.79 15.50
N ILE A 13 16.12 15.74 14.52
CA ILE A 13 16.82 14.50 14.19
C ILE A 13 17.82 14.10 15.27
N ASP A 14 18.58 15.07 15.81
CA ASP A 14 19.66 14.80 16.76
C ASP A 14 19.14 14.54 18.18
N GLU A 15 18.15 15.31 18.63
CA GLU A 15 17.70 15.30 20.04
C GLU A 15 16.50 14.38 20.26
N ILE A 16 15.55 14.33 19.33
CA ILE A 16 14.39 13.41 19.43
C ILE A 16 14.78 12.02 18.89
N GLY A 17 15.81 11.93 18.04
CA GLY A 17 16.21 10.69 17.39
C GLY A 17 15.29 10.27 16.25
N ALA A 18 14.54 11.22 15.67
CA ALA A 18 13.68 10.94 14.53
C ALA A 18 14.50 10.45 13.31
N ALA A 19 13.88 9.58 12.51
CA ALA A 19 14.50 9.00 11.31
C ALA A 19 14.18 9.79 10.01
N GLY A 20 13.22 10.71 10.08
CA GLY A 20 12.72 11.44 8.92
C GLY A 20 11.54 12.34 9.26
N PHE A 21 10.90 12.87 8.23
CA PHE A 21 9.82 13.87 8.35
C PHE A 21 8.61 13.52 7.50
N ARG A 22 7.41 13.81 8.04
CA ARG A 22 6.19 14.04 7.26
C ARG A 22 5.93 15.54 7.22
N PHE A 23 5.88 16.11 6.02
CA PHE A 23 5.59 17.52 5.79
C PHE A 23 4.09 17.71 5.61
N ASP A 24 3.49 18.46 6.53
CA ASP A 24 2.08 18.80 6.54
C ASP A 24 1.73 19.82 5.45
N ALA A 25 0.56 19.66 4.83
CA ALA A 25 -0.09 20.68 4.01
C ALA A 25 0.83 21.38 2.98
N ILE A 26 1.67 20.66 2.24
CA ILE A 26 2.52 21.26 1.20
C ILE A 26 1.64 21.94 0.14
N LYS A 27 0.59 21.24 -0.28
CA LYS A 27 -0.43 21.75 -1.20
C LYS A 27 -1.75 21.03 -0.96
N MET A 28 -2.82 21.80 -0.78
CA MET A 28 -4.19 21.30 -0.64
C MET A 28 -5.00 21.54 -1.91
N ARG A 29 -5.93 20.62 -2.21
CA ARG A 29 -6.72 20.53 -3.46
C ARG A 29 -7.29 21.86 -3.98
N GLN A 30 -7.67 22.79 -3.09
CA GLN A 30 -8.32 24.06 -3.45
C GLN A 30 -7.50 25.33 -3.18
N LYS A 31 -6.27 25.24 -2.66
CA LYS A 31 -5.50 26.42 -2.22
C LYS A 31 -4.20 26.60 -2.99
N LYS A 32 -3.78 27.86 -3.07
CA LYS A 32 -2.42 28.24 -3.47
C LYS A 32 -1.42 27.50 -2.56
N GLN A 33 -0.27 27.14 -3.11
CA GLN A 33 0.81 26.47 -2.40
C GLN A 33 1.03 27.10 -1.01
N HIS A 34 0.92 26.27 0.03
CA HIS A 34 0.98 26.70 1.42
C HIS A 34 2.41 26.87 1.91
N ILE A 35 3.32 26.05 1.38
CA ILE A 35 4.76 26.10 1.66
C ILE A 35 5.54 26.15 0.35
N ASP A 36 6.49 27.07 0.28
CA ASP A 36 7.40 27.25 -0.85
C ASP A 36 8.19 25.96 -1.15
N ASP A 37 8.15 25.48 -2.40
CA ASP A 37 8.79 24.23 -2.81
C ASP A 37 10.32 24.32 -2.73
N ILE A 38 10.87 25.50 -3.01
CA ILE A 38 12.30 25.79 -2.86
C ILE A 38 12.74 25.61 -1.40
N PHE A 39 11.96 26.11 -0.44
CA PHE A 39 12.25 25.92 0.98
C PHE A 39 12.19 24.46 1.40
N ILE A 40 11.20 23.66 0.96
CA ILE A 40 11.16 22.22 1.28
C ILE A 40 12.41 21.51 0.75
N ALA A 41 12.80 21.79 -0.49
CA ALA A 41 13.99 21.22 -1.10
C ALA A 41 15.27 21.56 -0.33
N GLU A 42 15.42 22.83 0.06
CA GLU A 42 16.54 23.28 0.87
C GLU A 42 16.54 22.64 2.26
N PHE A 43 15.39 22.63 2.95
CA PHE A 43 15.27 22.03 4.28
C PHE A 43 15.73 20.58 4.28
N VAL A 44 15.22 19.78 3.34
CA VAL A 44 15.58 18.36 3.25
C VAL A 44 17.08 18.19 2.96
N LYS A 45 17.65 18.98 2.02
CA LYS A 45 19.09 18.94 1.71
C LYS A 45 19.95 19.36 2.90
N HIS A 46 19.56 20.44 3.58
CA HIS A 46 20.27 21.00 4.72
C HIS A 46 20.29 20.00 5.89
N VAL A 47 19.13 19.49 6.31
CA VAL A 47 19.05 18.55 7.44
C VAL A 47 19.78 17.25 7.13
N ARG A 48 19.68 16.71 5.90
CA ARG A 48 20.47 15.53 5.48
C ARG A 48 21.97 15.79 5.58
N GLY A 49 22.42 16.98 5.19
CA GLY A 49 23.82 17.39 5.24
C GLY A 49 24.34 17.54 6.67
N GLU A 50 23.64 18.33 7.50
CA GLU A 50 24.05 18.66 8.86
C GLU A 50 23.97 17.48 9.85
N THR A 51 23.10 16.51 9.58
CA THR A 51 22.95 15.30 10.42
C THR A 51 23.73 14.10 9.86
N HIS A 52 24.38 14.26 8.71
CA HIS A 52 25.06 13.18 7.97
C HIS A 52 24.15 11.97 7.68
N LYS A 53 22.86 12.21 7.45
CA LYS A 53 21.86 11.18 7.11
C LYS A 53 21.37 11.35 5.66
N PRO A 54 22.15 10.97 4.64
CA PRO A 54 21.78 11.20 3.23
C PRO A 54 20.49 10.47 2.81
N SER A 55 20.14 9.39 3.51
CA SER A 55 18.92 8.59 3.30
C SER A 55 17.78 8.95 4.27
N MET A 56 17.85 10.08 4.99
CA MET A 56 16.77 10.52 5.87
C MET A 56 15.46 10.60 5.07
N PHE A 57 14.46 9.84 5.52
CA PHE A 57 13.18 9.74 4.81
C PHE A 57 12.39 11.06 4.90
N ALA A 58 11.72 11.41 3.82
CA ALA A 58 10.89 12.60 3.74
C ALA A 58 9.65 12.31 2.89
N VAL A 59 8.48 12.48 3.47
CA VAL A 59 7.19 12.37 2.76
C VAL A 59 6.39 13.66 2.91
N GLY A 60 5.78 14.13 1.83
CA GLY A 60 4.91 15.29 1.83
C GLY A 60 3.44 14.95 1.63
N GLU A 61 2.59 15.69 2.33
CA GLU A 61 1.18 15.77 2.00
C GLU A 61 0.96 16.79 0.87
N PHE A 62 1.12 16.30 -0.37
CA PHE A 62 0.70 17.00 -1.58
C PHE A 62 -0.64 16.42 -2.02
N TRP A 63 -1.73 16.92 -1.43
CA TRP A 63 -3.05 16.31 -1.59
C TRP A 63 -3.78 16.82 -2.84
N LYS A 64 -3.34 16.31 -4.00
CA LYS A 64 -3.94 16.53 -5.31
C LYS A 64 -4.19 15.22 -6.04
N ASP A 65 -5.22 15.23 -6.87
CA ASP A 65 -5.61 14.14 -7.76
C ASP A 65 -4.90 14.18 -9.13
N SER A 66 -4.18 15.26 -9.45
CA SER A 66 -3.44 15.39 -10.71
C SER A 66 -2.01 14.86 -10.59
N LEU A 67 -1.73 13.76 -11.30
CA LEU A 67 -0.39 13.17 -11.42
C LEU A 67 0.62 14.14 -12.04
N GLU A 68 0.19 14.95 -13.02
CA GLU A 68 1.03 15.97 -13.64
C GLU A 68 1.53 17.01 -12.61
N ASP A 69 0.63 17.49 -11.75
CA ASP A 69 0.97 18.45 -10.69
C ASP A 69 1.95 17.85 -9.68
N ILE A 70 1.77 16.57 -9.31
CA ILE A 70 2.65 15.83 -8.40
C ILE A 70 4.04 15.70 -9.02
N ASN A 71 4.12 15.26 -10.27
CA ASN A 71 5.38 15.09 -10.99
C ASN A 71 6.13 16.40 -11.17
N ASN A 72 5.41 17.47 -11.53
CA ASN A 72 5.97 18.81 -11.62
C ASN A 72 6.53 19.31 -10.28
N TYR A 73 5.91 18.94 -9.15
CA TYR A 73 6.42 19.25 -7.83
C TYR A 73 7.69 18.45 -7.50
N LEU A 74 7.65 17.12 -7.64
CA LEU A 74 8.78 16.24 -7.34
C LEU A 74 10.03 16.59 -8.17
N ASN A 75 9.85 16.89 -9.46
CA ASN A 75 10.96 17.25 -10.36
C ASN A 75 11.69 18.55 -9.94
N LYS A 76 11.03 19.47 -9.23
CA LYS A 76 11.64 20.73 -8.78
C LYS A 76 12.51 20.58 -7.54
N LEU A 77 12.30 19.56 -6.72
CA LEU A 77 13.00 19.43 -5.43
C LEU A 77 14.49 19.12 -5.61
N GLY A 78 14.87 18.42 -6.69
CA GLY A 78 16.26 18.06 -6.98
C GLY A 78 16.93 17.28 -5.84
N THR A 79 16.14 16.52 -5.08
CA THR A 79 16.54 15.60 -4.01
C THR A 79 15.44 14.55 -3.86
N GLN A 80 15.76 13.35 -3.38
CA GLN A 80 14.74 12.32 -3.17
C GLN A 80 13.73 12.81 -2.13
N PHE A 81 12.44 12.71 -2.47
CA PHE A 81 11.33 13.11 -1.63
C PHE A 81 10.10 12.31 -2.07
N SER A 82 9.37 11.76 -1.12
CA SER A 82 8.14 11.02 -1.41
C SER A 82 6.91 11.89 -1.18
N VAL A 83 5.77 11.54 -1.77
CA VAL A 83 4.47 12.12 -1.40
C VAL A 83 3.42 11.02 -1.23
N PHE A 84 2.36 11.32 -0.49
CA PHE A 84 1.21 10.42 -0.40
C PHE A 84 0.53 10.29 -1.77
N ASP A 85 0.24 9.05 -2.18
CA ASP A 85 -0.46 8.75 -3.43
C ASP A 85 -1.97 8.97 -3.28
N ALA A 86 -2.37 10.24 -3.18
CA ALA A 86 -3.77 10.64 -3.12
C ALA A 86 -4.59 10.17 -4.34
N PRO A 87 -4.07 10.16 -5.59
CA PRO A 87 -4.78 9.55 -6.72
C PRO A 87 -5.17 8.08 -6.47
N LEU A 88 -4.26 7.27 -5.93
CA LEU A 88 -4.56 5.87 -5.60
C LEU A 88 -5.64 5.74 -4.52
N HIS A 89 -5.60 6.58 -3.48
CA HIS A 89 -6.67 6.63 -2.47
C HIS A 89 -8.05 6.89 -3.11
N TYR A 90 -8.14 7.87 -4.03
CA TYR A 90 -9.41 8.16 -4.72
C TYR A 90 -9.84 7.01 -5.64
N SER A 91 -8.90 6.29 -6.27
CA SER A 91 -9.22 5.09 -7.04
C SER A 91 -9.80 3.97 -6.16
N PHE A 92 -9.26 3.76 -4.96
CA PHE A 92 -9.84 2.80 -3.99
C PHE A 92 -11.23 3.21 -3.53
N LYS A 93 -11.44 4.50 -3.30
CA LYS A 93 -12.76 5.03 -2.92
C LYS A 93 -13.78 4.76 -4.03
N GLU A 94 -13.45 5.10 -5.28
CA GLU A 94 -14.30 4.87 -6.45
C GLU A 94 -14.59 3.38 -6.66
N ALA A 95 -13.57 2.52 -6.56
CA ALA A 95 -13.75 1.06 -6.68
C ALA A 95 -14.67 0.49 -5.59
N GLY A 96 -14.56 1.00 -4.35
CA GLY A 96 -15.44 0.64 -3.25
C GLY A 96 -16.90 1.08 -3.46
N GLU A 97 -17.12 2.26 -4.05
CA GLU A 97 -18.46 2.80 -4.36
C GLU A 97 -19.10 2.10 -5.58
N ALA A 98 -18.34 1.85 -6.64
CA ALA A 98 -18.83 1.27 -7.89
C ALA A 98 -18.96 -0.27 -7.84
N GLY A 99 -18.25 -0.95 -6.93
CA GLY A 99 -18.31 -2.40 -6.78
C GLY A 99 -17.89 -3.13 -8.05
N ASN A 100 -18.71 -4.07 -8.52
CA ASN A 100 -18.44 -4.85 -9.74
C ASN A 100 -18.45 -4.02 -11.03
N ASN A 101 -18.92 -2.78 -11.00
CA ASN A 101 -18.85 -1.89 -12.17
C ASN A 101 -17.47 -1.24 -12.35
N PHE A 102 -16.59 -1.32 -11.34
CA PHE A 102 -15.22 -0.83 -11.44
C PHE A 102 -14.31 -1.88 -12.10
N ASP A 103 -13.56 -1.47 -13.11
CA ASP A 103 -12.54 -2.31 -13.77
C ASP A 103 -11.24 -2.29 -12.97
N LEU A 104 -10.96 -3.34 -12.20
CA LEU A 104 -9.75 -3.48 -11.39
C LEU A 104 -8.46 -3.35 -12.21
N ARG A 105 -8.49 -3.61 -13.52
CA ARG A 105 -7.32 -3.44 -14.37
C ARG A 105 -6.83 -2.00 -14.44
N GLN A 106 -7.71 -1.06 -14.10
CA GLN A 106 -7.49 0.38 -14.13
C GLN A 106 -7.19 0.96 -12.74
N ILE A 107 -7.14 0.16 -11.67
CA ILE A 107 -6.99 0.66 -10.28
C ILE A 107 -5.70 1.48 -10.06
N PHE A 108 -4.66 1.22 -10.86
CA PHE A 108 -3.39 1.94 -10.80
C PHE A 108 -3.25 3.02 -11.88
N ASP A 109 -4.23 3.21 -12.76
CA ASP A 109 -4.15 4.22 -13.81
C ASP A 109 -4.16 5.63 -13.21
N GLY A 110 -3.20 6.46 -13.66
CA GLY A 110 -3.04 7.82 -13.14
C GLY A 110 -2.51 7.91 -11.70
N THR A 111 -2.02 6.82 -11.13
CA THR A 111 -1.48 6.79 -9.75
C THR A 111 0.01 7.08 -9.70
N LEU A 112 0.48 7.64 -8.59
CA LEU A 112 1.90 7.94 -8.41
C LEU A 112 2.71 6.64 -8.30
N VAL A 113 2.21 5.60 -7.65
CA VAL A 113 2.93 4.34 -7.51
C VAL A 113 3.19 3.66 -8.85
N LYS A 114 2.29 3.81 -9.83
CA LYS A 114 2.50 3.29 -11.20
C LYS A 114 3.56 4.07 -11.97
N ASP A 115 3.65 5.38 -11.75
CA ASP A 115 4.56 6.27 -12.49
C ASP A 115 5.95 6.38 -11.83
N ARG A 116 5.98 6.52 -10.50
CA ARG A 116 7.16 6.75 -9.67
C ARG A 116 7.11 5.92 -8.38
N PRO A 117 7.26 4.58 -8.46
CA PRO A 117 7.09 3.67 -7.32
C PRO A 117 7.99 4.00 -6.13
N MET A 118 9.19 4.53 -6.36
CA MET A 118 10.13 4.91 -5.30
C MET A 118 9.76 6.22 -4.56
N ASP A 119 8.93 7.06 -5.16
CA ASP A 119 8.49 8.34 -4.59
C ASP A 119 7.08 8.27 -4.00
N ALA A 120 6.40 7.13 -4.13
CA ALA A 120 5.01 6.95 -3.69
C ALA A 120 4.93 6.37 -2.27
N VAL A 121 4.26 7.11 -1.38
CA VAL A 121 3.72 6.53 -0.14
C VAL A 121 2.25 6.19 -0.37
N THR A 122 1.96 4.90 -0.51
CA THR A 122 0.61 4.41 -0.80
C THR A 122 -0.19 4.26 0.49
N LEU A 123 -1.48 4.59 0.46
CA LEU A 123 -2.36 4.53 1.63
C LEU A 123 -3.80 4.22 1.22
N VAL A 124 -4.57 3.64 2.15
CA VAL A 124 -6.00 3.40 1.95
C VAL A 124 -6.82 4.59 2.46
N ASP A 125 -6.57 5.04 3.69
CA ASP A 125 -7.22 6.19 4.32
C ASP A 125 -6.23 6.91 5.26
N ASN A 126 -6.60 8.10 5.74
CA ASN A 126 -5.89 8.81 6.79
C ASN A 126 -6.85 9.60 7.69
N HIS A 127 -6.29 10.42 8.57
CA HIS A 127 -7.03 11.30 9.47
C HIS A 127 -7.87 12.39 8.79
N ASP A 128 -7.60 12.76 7.53
CA ASP A 128 -8.37 13.76 6.79
C ASP A 128 -9.52 13.14 5.99
N THR A 129 -9.37 11.87 5.57
CA THR A 129 -10.34 11.15 4.73
C THR A 129 -11.39 10.38 5.53
N GLN A 130 -11.16 10.19 6.84
CA GLN A 130 -12.15 9.55 7.72
C GLN A 130 -13.47 10.34 7.82
N VAL A 131 -14.53 9.64 8.19
CA VAL A 131 -15.88 10.22 8.30
C VAL A 131 -15.91 11.38 9.31
N GLY A 132 -16.50 12.49 8.89
CA GLY A 132 -16.65 13.73 9.65
C GLY A 132 -15.46 14.69 9.54
N GLN A 133 -14.50 14.46 8.64
CA GLN A 133 -13.29 15.29 8.50
C GLN A 133 -13.29 16.12 7.20
N ALA A 134 -12.32 17.04 7.10
CA ALA A 134 -12.31 18.08 6.07
C ALA A 134 -12.19 17.55 4.64
N LEU A 135 -11.55 16.39 4.45
CA LEU A 135 -11.38 15.73 3.16
C LEU A 135 -12.12 14.40 3.12
N GLU A 136 -13.23 14.27 3.84
CA GLU A 136 -13.99 13.01 3.94
C GLU A 136 -14.13 12.31 2.58
N SER A 137 -13.48 11.16 2.49
CA SER A 137 -13.49 10.30 1.32
C SER A 137 -13.19 8.86 1.70
N TRP A 138 -13.81 8.41 2.79
CA TRP A 138 -13.60 7.09 3.39
C TRP A 138 -13.81 5.95 2.39
N VAL A 139 -12.84 5.05 2.29
CA VAL A 139 -12.95 3.87 1.42
C VAL A 139 -14.00 2.91 2.00
N SER A 140 -14.87 2.39 1.13
CA SER A 140 -15.93 1.47 1.53
C SER A 140 -15.38 0.29 2.35
N PRO A 141 -15.93 -0.03 3.55
CA PRO A 141 -15.36 -1.03 4.45
C PRO A 141 -15.13 -2.42 3.83
N TRP A 142 -16.02 -2.85 2.93
CA TRP A 142 -15.89 -4.14 2.25
C TRP A 142 -14.70 -4.20 1.27
N PHE A 143 -14.29 -3.05 0.71
CA PHE A 143 -13.19 -2.96 -0.24
C PHE A 143 -11.83 -2.73 0.44
N LYS A 144 -11.82 -2.29 1.72
CA LYS A 144 -10.57 -2.01 2.45
C LYS A 144 -9.58 -3.19 2.48
N PRO A 145 -9.98 -4.46 2.72
CA PRO A 145 -9.04 -5.58 2.63
C PRO A 145 -8.37 -5.70 1.26
N LEU A 146 -9.13 -5.50 0.17
CA LEU A 146 -8.62 -5.54 -1.20
C LEU A 146 -7.63 -4.37 -1.45
N ALA A 147 -7.95 -3.17 -1.00
CA ALA A 147 -7.06 -2.01 -1.08
C ALA A 147 -5.75 -2.24 -0.30
N TYR A 148 -5.85 -2.81 0.91
CA TYR A 148 -4.68 -3.19 1.70
C TYR A 148 -3.84 -4.27 1.02
N ALA A 149 -4.46 -5.26 0.37
CA ALA A 149 -3.74 -6.24 -0.45
C ALA A 149 -2.89 -5.58 -1.54
N LEU A 150 -3.50 -4.63 -2.25
CA LEU A 150 -2.88 -3.94 -3.38
C LEU A 150 -1.65 -3.12 -2.95
N ILE A 151 -1.67 -2.49 -1.77
CA ILE A 151 -0.51 -1.72 -1.29
C ILE A 151 0.49 -2.56 -0.47
N LEU A 152 0.04 -3.59 0.25
CA LEU A 152 0.90 -4.38 1.15
C LEU A 152 1.53 -5.61 0.47
N LEU A 153 0.90 -6.21 -0.53
CA LEU A 153 1.39 -7.47 -1.11
C LEU A 153 2.01 -7.31 -2.49
N ARG A 154 2.11 -6.06 -2.97
CA ARG A 154 2.88 -5.70 -4.18
C ARG A 154 4.26 -5.15 -3.79
N GLY A 155 5.19 -5.20 -4.75
CA GLY A 155 6.57 -4.73 -4.56
C GLY A 155 6.74 -3.21 -4.64
N ASP A 156 5.84 -2.53 -5.34
CA ASP A 156 5.94 -1.10 -5.62
C ASP A 156 5.32 -0.22 -4.52
N GLY A 157 5.94 0.94 -4.28
CA GLY A 157 5.49 1.92 -3.29
C GLY A 157 5.91 1.60 -1.86
N TYR A 158 5.80 2.62 -1.01
CA TYR A 158 5.94 2.49 0.44
C TYR A 158 4.55 2.54 1.09
N PRO A 159 3.95 1.38 1.45
CA PRO A 159 2.63 1.35 2.05
C PRO A 159 2.62 1.94 3.47
N CYS A 160 1.61 2.76 3.73
CA CYS A 160 1.31 3.39 5.01
C CYS A 160 -0.04 2.86 5.53
N VAL A 161 -0.01 2.12 6.64
CA VAL A 161 -1.21 1.60 7.31
C VAL A 161 -1.83 2.69 8.16
N PHE A 162 -3.14 2.88 8.07
CA PHE A 162 -3.85 3.83 8.91
C PHE A 162 -4.17 3.23 10.28
N TRP A 163 -3.82 3.96 11.35
CA TRP A 163 -4.15 3.57 12.72
C TRP A 163 -5.65 3.28 12.89
N GLY A 164 -6.52 4.14 12.34
CA GLY A 164 -7.96 3.99 12.42
C GLY A 164 -8.50 2.73 11.74
N ASP A 165 -7.80 2.21 10.73
CA ASP A 165 -8.17 0.95 10.10
C ASP A 165 -7.65 -0.26 10.87
N LEU A 166 -6.55 -0.13 11.61
CA LEU A 166 -5.99 -1.22 12.40
C LEU A 166 -6.73 -1.39 13.74
N TYR A 167 -7.09 -0.28 14.38
CA TYR A 167 -7.65 -0.28 15.74
C TYR A 167 -9.10 0.25 15.82
N GLY A 168 -9.63 0.78 14.72
CA GLY A 168 -10.90 1.51 14.71
C GLY A 168 -10.72 3.00 15.00
N CYS A 169 -11.68 3.80 14.53
CA CYS A 169 -11.81 5.21 14.90
C CYS A 169 -12.88 5.35 15.99
N GLY A 170 -12.60 6.14 17.03
CA GLY A 170 -13.58 6.56 18.03
C GLY A 170 -14.26 7.89 17.65
N GLY A 171 -14.85 8.56 18.65
CA GLY A 171 -15.50 9.86 18.48
C GLY A 171 -16.94 9.78 17.97
N ASP A 172 -17.43 10.87 17.38
CA ASP A 172 -18.84 11.02 16.98
C ASP A 172 -19.22 10.13 15.78
N ASN A 173 -18.23 9.75 14.95
CA ASN A 173 -18.41 8.89 13.78
C ASN A 173 -17.51 7.64 13.91
N PRO A 174 -17.83 6.69 14.80
CA PRO A 174 -16.97 5.55 15.06
C PRO A 174 -16.87 4.64 13.83
N GLN A 175 -15.68 4.14 13.55
CA GLN A 175 -15.42 3.21 12.46
C GLN A 175 -14.76 1.94 12.98
N PRO A 176 -15.24 0.74 12.60
CA PRO A 176 -14.64 -0.50 13.05
C PRO A 176 -13.27 -0.72 12.39
N PRO A 177 -12.37 -1.45 13.04
CA PRO A 177 -11.13 -1.90 12.41
C PRO A 177 -11.44 -2.81 11.21
N VAL A 178 -10.53 -2.82 10.25
CA VAL A 178 -10.55 -3.70 9.09
C VAL A 178 -10.25 -5.13 9.54
N ASN A 179 -11.13 -6.05 9.17
CA ASN A 179 -11.01 -7.45 9.56
C ASN A 179 -9.65 -8.04 9.14
N GLN A 180 -8.93 -8.65 10.08
CA GLN A 180 -7.63 -9.30 9.90
C GLN A 180 -6.54 -8.43 9.22
N LEU A 181 -6.61 -7.09 9.31
CA LEU A 181 -5.58 -6.22 8.75
C LEU A 181 -4.19 -6.51 9.34
N ALA A 182 -4.11 -6.84 10.63
CA ALA A 182 -2.86 -7.28 11.26
C ALA A 182 -2.25 -8.52 10.58
N ASP A 183 -3.09 -9.46 10.12
CA ASP A 183 -2.65 -10.66 9.41
C ASP A 183 -2.18 -10.31 7.99
N ILE A 184 -2.83 -9.37 7.29
CA ILE A 184 -2.38 -8.88 5.97
C ILE A 184 -1.01 -8.18 6.09
N ILE A 185 -0.81 -7.38 7.14
CA ILE A 185 0.49 -6.75 7.44
C ILE A 185 1.55 -7.83 7.72
N ARG A 186 1.20 -8.85 8.50
CA ARG A 186 2.09 -9.98 8.77
C ARG A 186 2.41 -10.76 7.48
N ALA A 187 1.45 -10.91 6.57
CA ALA A 187 1.66 -11.56 5.28
C ALA A 187 2.67 -10.79 4.42
N ARG A 188 2.64 -9.45 4.42
CA ARG A 188 3.71 -8.64 3.80
C ARG A 188 5.07 -8.95 4.41
N LYS A 189 5.17 -8.97 5.75
CA LYS A 189 6.42 -9.21 6.49
C LYS A 189 7.05 -10.57 6.17
N LEU A 190 6.25 -11.61 5.91
CA LEU A 190 6.72 -12.99 5.78
C LEU A 190 6.74 -13.51 4.34
N PHE A 191 5.81 -13.07 3.50
CA PHE A 191 5.56 -13.68 2.18
C PHE A 191 5.60 -12.68 1.02
N GLY A 192 5.55 -11.37 1.30
CA GLY A 192 5.55 -10.30 0.29
C GLY A 192 6.92 -10.01 -0.33
N TYR A 193 7.69 -11.03 -0.74
CA TYR A 193 9.05 -10.91 -1.27
C TYR A 193 9.19 -11.49 -2.69
N GLY A 194 10.31 -11.18 -3.34
CA GLY A 194 10.61 -11.65 -4.68
C GLY A 194 9.90 -10.88 -5.80
N GLU A 195 10.16 -11.36 -7.01
CA GLU A 195 9.54 -10.89 -8.26
C GLU A 195 8.01 -10.88 -8.15
N THR A 196 7.38 -9.87 -8.73
CA THR A 196 5.91 -9.82 -8.88
C THR A 196 5.54 -10.31 -10.27
N ARG A 197 4.65 -11.30 -10.38
CA ARG A 197 4.10 -11.78 -11.67
C ARG A 197 2.60 -11.56 -11.68
N ASP A 198 2.13 -10.72 -12.59
CA ASP A 198 0.76 -10.24 -12.64
C ASP A 198 -0.12 -11.03 -13.63
N VAL A 199 -1.37 -11.31 -13.24
CA VAL A 199 -2.46 -11.81 -14.10
C VAL A 199 -3.68 -10.89 -13.96
N TRP A 200 -3.73 -9.89 -14.83
CA TRP A 200 -4.70 -8.78 -14.84
C TRP A 200 -5.61 -8.84 -16.07
N ASP A 201 -6.15 -10.02 -16.35
CA ASP A 201 -6.87 -10.35 -17.59
C ASP A 201 -8.40 -10.26 -17.47
N HIS A 202 -8.95 -9.98 -16.28
CA HIS A 202 -10.39 -9.85 -16.04
C HIS A 202 -10.71 -8.59 -15.21
N PRO A 203 -11.79 -7.84 -15.54
CA PRO A 203 -12.09 -6.58 -14.87
C PRO A 203 -12.44 -6.72 -13.38
N ASN A 204 -12.95 -7.88 -12.95
CA ASN A 204 -13.42 -8.05 -11.57
C ASN A 204 -12.68 -9.12 -10.76
N CYS A 205 -11.68 -9.77 -11.36
CA CYS A 205 -10.91 -10.82 -10.73
C CYS A 205 -9.48 -10.66 -11.24
N VAL A 206 -8.54 -10.30 -10.38
CA VAL A 206 -7.12 -10.16 -10.74
C VAL A 206 -6.27 -10.87 -9.72
N GLY A 207 -5.08 -11.28 -10.11
CA GLY A 207 -4.16 -11.95 -9.19
C GLY A 207 -2.71 -11.67 -9.53
N TRP A 208 -1.84 -11.95 -8.57
CA TRP A 208 -0.40 -11.84 -8.75
C TRP A 208 0.34 -12.80 -7.83
N VAL A 209 1.55 -13.14 -8.22
CA VAL A 209 2.49 -13.93 -7.41
C VAL A 209 3.58 -13.02 -6.89
N ARG A 210 3.98 -13.25 -5.64
CA ARG A 210 5.24 -12.83 -5.04
C ARG A 210 6.11 -14.06 -4.92
N ALA A 211 7.14 -14.16 -5.75
CA ALA A 211 7.89 -15.40 -5.94
C ALA A 211 8.72 -15.85 -4.72
N GLY A 212 8.83 -15.01 -3.69
CA GLY A 212 9.71 -15.28 -2.55
C GLY A 212 11.18 -15.02 -2.88
N ASP A 213 12.04 -15.36 -1.92
CA ASP A 213 13.48 -15.28 -2.04
C ASP A 213 14.14 -16.40 -1.20
N ALA A 214 15.47 -16.36 -1.05
CA ALA A 214 16.20 -17.38 -0.27
C ALA A 214 15.68 -17.54 1.17
N HIS A 215 15.06 -16.51 1.74
CA HIS A 215 14.59 -16.45 3.12
C HIS A 215 13.06 -16.46 3.27
N HIS A 216 12.31 -16.27 2.19
CA HIS A 216 10.86 -16.15 2.21
C HIS A 216 10.19 -17.00 1.13
N ASP A 217 9.12 -17.72 1.47
CA ASP A 217 8.48 -18.70 0.57
C ASP A 217 7.52 -18.08 -0.46
N GLY A 218 7.27 -16.77 -0.39
CA GLY A 218 6.36 -16.11 -1.33
C GLY A 218 4.88 -16.40 -1.08
N CYS A 219 4.04 -15.82 -1.93
CA CYS A 219 2.59 -16.03 -1.92
C CYS A 219 1.95 -15.77 -3.30
N ALA A 220 0.74 -16.28 -3.47
CA ALA A 220 -0.15 -15.99 -4.58
C ALA A 220 -1.39 -15.27 -4.05
N VAL A 221 -1.70 -14.11 -4.60
CA VAL A 221 -2.82 -13.26 -4.17
C VAL A 221 -3.85 -13.22 -5.27
N VAL A 222 -5.12 -13.39 -4.92
CA VAL A 222 -6.26 -13.20 -5.83
C VAL A 222 -7.24 -12.27 -5.15
N ILE A 223 -7.76 -11.28 -5.88
CA ILE A 223 -8.80 -10.37 -5.40
C ILE A 223 -9.98 -10.37 -6.36
N CYS A 224 -11.20 -10.29 -5.81
CA CYS A 224 -12.44 -10.18 -6.56
C CYS A 224 -13.27 -9.02 -6.04
N ASN A 225 -13.58 -8.01 -6.87
CA ASN A 225 -14.50 -6.91 -6.49
C ASN A 225 -15.96 -7.17 -6.93
N GLY A 226 -16.21 -8.27 -7.66
CA GLY A 226 -17.52 -8.74 -8.06
C GLY A 226 -17.83 -10.11 -7.48
N ASP A 227 -18.21 -11.05 -8.34
CA ASP A 227 -18.49 -12.44 -7.98
C ASP A 227 -17.20 -13.20 -7.61
N GLU A 228 -17.36 -14.41 -7.08
CA GLU A 228 -16.23 -15.29 -6.82
C GLU A 228 -15.50 -15.65 -8.12
N GLY A 229 -14.21 -15.94 -8.02
CA GLY A 229 -13.40 -16.21 -9.19
C GLY A 229 -12.11 -16.93 -8.86
N SER A 230 -11.34 -17.20 -9.91
CA SER A 230 -10.05 -17.87 -9.80
C SER A 230 -9.04 -17.30 -10.78
N LYS A 231 -7.76 -17.55 -10.49
CA LYS A 231 -6.64 -17.29 -11.38
C LYS A 231 -5.71 -18.48 -11.46
N SER A 232 -5.35 -18.84 -12.68
CA SER A 232 -4.19 -19.70 -12.91
C SER A 232 -2.95 -18.83 -12.77
N LEU A 233 -2.10 -19.15 -11.78
CA LEU A 233 -0.90 -18.38 -11.47
C LEU A 233 0.33 -19.30 -11.48
N ASP A 234 1.45 -18.78 -11.99
CA ASP A 234 2.76 -19.44 -11.99
C ASP A 234 3.55 -19.06 -10.73
N VAL A 235 3.56 -19.97 -9.76
CA VAL A 235 4.36 -19.81 -8.53
C VAL A 235 5.79 -20.31 -8.71
N GLY A 236 6.11 -20.98 -9.82
CA GLY A 236 7.43 -21.52 -10.14
C GLY A 236 7.54 -23.03 -9.91
N LYS A 237 8.34 -23.69 -10.75
CA LYS A 237 8.50 -25.16 -10.76
C LYS A 237 9.08 -25.72 -9.47
N ASP A 238 9.82 -24.92 -8.71
CA ASP A 238 10.39 -25.33 -7.43
C ASP A 238 9.31 -25.64 -6.38
N HIS A 239 8.07 -25.18 -6.61
CA HIS A 239 6.92 -25.46 -5.76
C HIS A 239 6.09 -26.66 -6.25
N ALA A 240 6.50 -27.38 -7.31
CA ALA A 240 5.76 -28.52 -7.84
C ALA A 240 5.44 -29.58 -6.76
N GLY A 241 4.18 -30.01 -6.71
CA GLY A 241 3.68 -30.97 -5.72
C GLY A 241 3.42 -30.39 -4.33
N GLU A 242 3.80 -29.14 -4.05
CA GLU A 242 3.48 -28.49 -2.79
C GLU A 242 1.97 -28.26 -2.65
N LYS A 243 1.50 -28.26 -1.40
CA LYS A 243 0.11 -27.98 -1.02
C LYS A 243 -0.01 -26.58 -0.44
N TRP A 244 -0.87 -25.78 -1.04
CA TRP A 244 -1.10 -24.39 -0.68
C TRP A 244 -2.54 -24.20 -0.18
N THR A 245 -2.72 -23.36 0.84
CA THR A 245 -4.02 -23.02 1.42
C THR A 245 -4.08 -21.51 1.71
N ASP A 246 -5.29 -20.94 1.73
CA ASP A 246 -5.51 -19.53 2.04
C ASP A 246 -5.06 -19.21 3.48
N LEU A 247 -4.22 -18.18 3.61
CA LEU A 247 -3.57 -17.78 4.85
C LEU A 247 -4.55 -17.12 5.82
N LEU A 248 -5.57 -16.42 5.30
CA LEU A 248 -6.59 -15.76 6.12
C LEU A 248 -7.73 -16.70 6.51
N GLY A 249 -7.86 -17.83 5.82
CA GLY A 249 -8.96 -18.79 6.00
C GLY A 249 -10.30 -18.24 5.53
N TRP A 250 -10.30 -17.33 4.54
CA TRP A 250 -11.52 -16.79 3.94
C TRP A 250 -12.04 -17.66 2.80
N HIS A 251 -11.17 -18.49 2.22
CA HIS A 251 -11.53 -19.55 1.30
C HIS A 251 -11.13 -20.91 1.85
N ASP A 252 -12.10 -21.82 1.99
CA ASP A 252 -11.86 -23.21 2.36
C ASP A 252 -11.33 -24.01 1.16
N GLY A 253 -10.14 -24.58 1.29
CA GLY A 253 -9.59 -25.46 0.25
C GLY A 253 -8.08 -25.58 0.28
N GLU A 254 -7.59 -26.55 -0.47
CA GLU A 254 -6.18 -26.81 -0.72
C GLU A 254 -5.97 -26.89 -2.23
N VAL A 255 -4.89 -26.29 -2.72
CA VAL A 255 -4.44 -26.44 -4.10
C VAL A 255 -3.08 -27.12 -4.12
N THR A 256 -2.90 -28.07 -5.05
CA THR A 256 -1.61 -28.71 -5.31
C THR A 256 -0.98 -28.04 -6.53
N ILE A 257 0.26 -27.60 -6.40
CA ILE A 257 0.99 -26.97 -7.51
C ILE A 257 1.37 -28.04 -8.54
N GLY A 258 1.09 -27.78 -9.81
CA GLY A 258 1.46 -28.70 -10.89
C GLY A 258 2.96 -28.75 -11.16
N GLU A 259 3.41 -29.77 -11.92
CA GLU A 259 4.82 -29.99 -12.29
C GLU A 259 5.48 -28.77 -12.96
N GLU A 260 4.70 -27.96 -13.66
CA GLU A 260 5.18 -26.76 -14.35
C GLU A 260 5.12 -25.49 -13.48
N GLY A 261 4.78 -25.58 -12.19
CA GLY A 261 4.68 -24.45 -11.27
C GLY A 261 3.33 -23.71 -11.28
N TRP A 262 2.35 -24.21 -12.03
CA TRP A 262 1.03 -23.59 -12.17
C TRP A 262 -0.01 -24.22 -11.26
N ALA A 263 -0.91 -23.39 -10.73
CA ALA A 263 -2.09 -23.80 -9.98
C ALA A 263 -3.26 -22.83 -10.16
N GLU A 264 -4.48 -23.30 -9.96
CA GLU A 264 -5.68 -22.46 -9.93
C GLU A 264 -5.97 -22.02 -8.48
N PHE A 265 -5.81 -20.72 -8.21
CA PHE A 265 -6.08 -20.11 -6.92
C PHE A 265 -7.44 -19.42 -6.93
N ARG A 266 -8.26 -19.65 -5.90
CA ARG A 266 -9.64 -19.15 -5.82
C ARG A 266 -9.75 -17.97 -4.86
N CYS A 267 -10.77 -17.15 -5.07
CA CYS A 267 -11.13 -16.03 -4.21
C CYS A 267 -12.66 -15.90 -4.12
N PRO A 268 -13.24 -15.78 -2.91
CA PRO A 268 -14.67 -15.52 -2.75
C PRO A 268 -15.09 -14.17 -3.37
N ALA A 269 -16.39 -13.99 -3.57
CA ALA A 269 -16.96 -12.74 -4.05
C ALA A 269 -16.62 -11.57 -3.10
N ARG A 270 -16.32 -10.39 -3.66
CA ARG A 270 -16.03 -9.16 -2.90
C ARG A 270 -14.97 -9.37 -1.80
N SER A 271 -13.94 -10.13 -2.11
CA SER A 271 -12.96 -10.60 -1.15
C SER A 271 -11.55 -10.63 -1.74
N MET A 272 -10.62 -11.15 -0.95
CA MET A 272 -9.28 -11.51 -1.37
C MET A 272 -8.89 -12.86 -0.76
N SER A 273 -7.88 -13.50 -1.34
CA SER A 273 -7.23 -14.68 -0.79
C SER A 273 -5.72 -14.57 -0.94
N ILE A 274 -4.99 -15.01 0.09
CA ILE A 274 -3.53 -15.00 0.13
C ILE A 274 -3.09 -16.46 0.29
N TRP A 275 -2.70 -17.08 -0.80
CA TRP A 275 -2.28 -18.48 -0.82
C TRP A 275 -0.77 -18.58 -0.61
N THR A 276 -0.34 -19.48 0.27
CA THR A 276 1.06 -19.88 0.43
C THR A 276 1.12 -21.35 0.80
N LYS A 277 2.30 -21.98 0.81
CA LYS A 277 2.46 -23.41 1.14
C LYS A 277 2.11 -23.69 2.60
N THR A 278 1.58 -24.88 2.87
CA THR A 278 1.06 -25.27 4.19
C THR A 278 2.13 -25.34 5.29
N ASP A 279 3.40 -25.49 4.90
CA ASP A 279 4.58 -25.53 5.77
C ASP A 279 5.51 -24.31 5.57
N ALA A 280 4.98 -23.19 5.06
CA ALA A 280 5.76 -21.98 4.82
C ALA A 280 6.39 -21.44 6.11
N ARG A 281 7.61 -20.91 6.01
CA ARG A 281 8.33 -20.29 7.11
C ARG A 281 7.52 -19.13 7.70
N GLY A 282 7.24 -19.16 9.00
CA GLY A 282 6.47 -18.12 9.69
C GLY A 282 4.95 -18.30 9.59
N ARG A 283 4.44 -19.32 8.89
CA ARG A 283 2.99 -19.55 8.74
C ARG A 283 2.31 -19.86 10.07
N GLU A 284 3.04 -20.42 11.03
CA GLU A 284 2.53 -20.68 12.38
C GLU A 284 2.06 -19.42 13.11
N GLU A 285 2.54 -18.23 12.74
CA GLU A 285 2.07 -16.95 13.31
C GLU A 285 0.61 -16.61 12.97
N PHE A 286 -0.06 -17.38 12.10
CA PHE A 286 -1.47 -17.18 11.69
C PHE A 286 -2.43 -18.17 12.36
N LYS A 287 -1.91 -19.12 13.14
CA LYS A 287 -2.77 -20.04 13.90
C LYS A 287 -3.46 -19.25 15.00
N LYS A 288 -4.79 -19.28 15.01
CA LYS A 288 -5.59 -18.75 16.12
C LYS A 288 -5.56 -19.80 17.24
N ASP A 289 -5.12 -19.40 18.43
CA ASP A 289 -5.21 -20.20 19.66
C ASP A 289 -6.67 -20.55 20.00
#